data_AF-E9HMQ6-F1
#
_entry.id   AF-E9HMQ6-F1
#
_cell.length_a   1.000
_cell.length_b   1.000
_cell.length_c   1.000
_cell.angle_alpha   90.00
_cell.angle_beta   90.00
_cell.angle_gamma   90.00
#
_symmetry.space_group_name_H-M   'P 1'
#
loop_
_entity.id
_entity.type
_entity.pdbx_description
1 polymer ?
#
loop_
_entity_poly.entity_id
_entity_poly.type
_entity_poly.pdbx_seq_one_letter_code
_entity_poly.pdbx_strand_id
1 'polypeptide(L)'
;IQAGEGAALLCDVDMENERLYSVKWYRGDEVESVEFFRFVPRETPQLIVYNLPGINVNKTLSDWQRVYLSRVSLASTGNYRCEVSAEGPSFSSVSGSGHMEVVVLPKKKPTITGGKNSYKAGDLVDVNCTSAASKPAANIRWYINDERKVCDVYAFYILRVDST
;
A
#
# COMPACT_ATOMS: atom_id res chain seq x y z
N ILE A 1 -0.81 -2.79 -2.19
CA ILE A 1 -0.14 -3.05 -3.49
C ILE A 1 1.32 -3.40 -3.23
N GLN A 2 1.94 -4.35 -3.95
CA GLN A 2 3.33 -4.71 -3.67
C GLN A 2 4.32 -3.73 -4.31
N ALA A 3 5.40 -3.41 -3.61
CA ALA A 3 6.48 -2.59 -4.15
C ALA A 3 7.07 -3.22 -5.43
N GLY A 4 7.31 -2.38 -6.43
CA GLY A 4 7.78 -2.75 -7.76
C GLY A 4 6.66 -3.01 -8.78
N GLU A 5 5.42 -3.21 -8.34
CA GLU A 5 4.27 -3.42 -9.23
C GLU A 5 3.71 -2.11 -9.79
N GLY A 6 2.71 -2.21 -10.68
CA GLY A 6 1.91 -1.07 -11.10
C GLY A 6 0.66 -0.90 -10.25
N ALA A 7 0.15 0.32 -10.17
CA ALA A 7 -1.09 0.66 -9.48
C ALA A 7 -1.99 1.53 -10.34
N ALA A 8 -3.29 1.26 -10.35
CA ALA A 8 -4.29 2.11 -10.98
C ALA A 8 -5.03 2.91 -9.92
N LEU A 9 -5.00 4.23 -10.04
CA LEU A 9 -5.85 5.14 -9.29
C LEU A 9 -7.08 5.41 -10.16
N LEU A 10 -8.27 5.22 -9.60
CA LEU A 10 -9.55 5.36 -10.30
C LEU A 10 -10.34 6.51 -9.69
N CYS A 11 -10.85 7.39 -10.55
CA CYS A 11 -11.82 8.42 -10.19
C CYS A 11 -13.14 8.07 -10.88
N ASP A 12 -14.01 7.40 -10.14
CA ASP A 12 -15.33 7.00 -10.62
C ASP A 12 -16.34 8.08 -10.23
N VAL A 13 -16.83 8.81 -11.23
CA VAL A 13 -17.77 9.93 -11.06
C VAL A 13 -18.86 9.78 -12.11
N ASP A 14 -20.11 9.81 -11.67
CA ASP A 14 -21.26 9.97 -12.55
C ASP A 14 -21.38 11.44 -12.95
N MET A 15 -21.11 11.70 -14.23
CA MET A 15 -21.18 13.05 -14.82
C MET A 15 -22.60 13.38 -15.29
N GLU A 16 -23.56 12.48 -15.15
CA GLU A 16 -24.92 12.58 -15.69
C GLU A 16 -24.91 13.09 -17.15
N ASN A 17 -25.35 14.33 -17.38
CA ASN A 17 -25.39 15.00 -18.67
C ASN A 17 -24.39 16.19 -18.79
N GLU A 18 -23.49 16.33 -17.82
CA GLU A 18 -22.48 17.38 -17.80
C GLU A 18 -21.26 17.03 -18.68
N ARG A 19 -20.58 18.06 -19.19
CA ARG A 19 -19.36 17.88 -19.98
C ARG A 19 -18.13 18.06 -19.11
N LEU A 20 -17.15 17.18 -19.27
CA LEU A 20 -15.90 17.25 -18.53
C LEU A 20 -15.10 18.49 -18.91
N TYR A 21 -14.81 19.34 -17.94
CA TYR A 21 -13.85 20.44 -18.08
C TYR A 21 -12.43 19.96 -17.75
N SER A 22 -12.23 19.36 -16.57
CA SER A 22 -10.91 18.85 -16.17
C SER A 22 -10.99 17.76 -15.12
N VAL A 23 -10.01 16.85 -15.13
CA VAL A 23 -9.70 15.97 -13.99
C VAL A 23 -8.30 16.30 -13.47
N LYS A 24 -8.18 16.48 -12.16
CA LYS A 24 -6.90 16.71 -11.49
C LYS A 24 -6.70 15.68 -10.39
N TRP A 25 -5.46 15.25 -10.23
CA TRP A 25 -5.06 14.38 -9.15
C TRP A 25 -4.00 15.04 -8.28
N TYR A 26 -4.24 14.93 -6.98
CA TYR A 26 -3.43 15.48 -5.93
C TYR A 26 -2.90 14.39 -5.02
N ARG A 27 -1.70 14.61 -4.50
CA ARG A 27 -1.01 13.76 -3.55
C ARG A 27 -0.85 14.51 -2.24
N GLY A 28 -1.25 13.90 -1.13
CA GLY A 28 -1.27 14.54 0.19
C GLY A 28 -2.66 14.53 0.81
N ASP A 29 -2.81 15.19 1.95
CA ASP A 29 -4.10 15.35 2.63
C ASP A 29 -4.81 16.64 2.18
N GLU A 30 -5.97 16.96 2.76
CA GLU A 30 -6.76 18.13 2.37
C GLU A 30 -6.07 19.47 2.63
N VAL A 31 -5.11 19.51 3.58
CA VAL A 31 -4.43 20.74 3.99
C VAL A 31 -3.19 20.97 3.13
N GLU A 32 -2.40 19.94 2.89
CA GLU A 32 -1.21 19.98 2.05
C GLU A 32 -1.29 18.94 0.92
N SER A 33 -1.86 19.35 -0.22
CA SER A 33 -1.93 18.51 -1.42
C SER A 33 -1.16 19.12 -2.58
N VAL A 34 -0.41 18.28 -3.30
CA VAL A 34 0.37 18.66 -4.48
C VAL A 34 -0.21 18.00 -5.71
N GLU A 35 -0.54 18.80 -6.71
CA GLU A 35 -1.01 18.31 -8.01
C GLU A 35 0.11 17.57 -8.74
N PHE A 36 -0.16 16.35 -9.21
CA PHE A 36 0.81 15.57 -9.98
C PHE A 36 0.31 15.12 -11.35
N PHE A 37 -0.99 15.25 -11.61
CA PHE A 37 -1.60 14.88 -12.89
C PHE A 37 -2.81 15.75 -13.19
N ARG A 38 -2.95 16.13 -14.46
CA ARG A 38 -4.07 16.90 -14.99
C ARG A 38 -4.49 16.36 -16.35
N PHE A 39 -5.79 16.23 -16.56
CA PHE A 39 -6.41 15.94 -17.84
C PHE A 39 -7.42 17.04 -18.20
N VAL A 40 -7.25 17.69 -19.34
CA VAL A 40 -8.17 18.71 -19.90
C VAL A 40 -8.49 18.33 -21.35
N PRO A 41 -9.70 17.83 -21.65
CA PRO A 41 -10.03 17.30 -22.98
C PRO A 41 -9.84 18.30 -24.12
N ARG A 42 -10.02 19.60 -23.85
CA ARG A 42 -9.96 20.68 -24.85
C ARG A 42 -8.58 21.29 -25.04
N GLU A 43 -7.58 20.89 -24.26
CA GLU A 43 -6.22 21.40 -24.38
C GLU A 43 -5.32 20.48 -25.20
N THR A 44 -4.23 21.04 -25.72
CA THR A 44 -3.15 20.28 -26.37
C THR A 44 -1.82 20.63 -25.72
N PRO A 45 -1.16 19.71 -24.99
CA PRO A 45 -1.57 18.33 -24.76
C PRO A 45 -2.73 18.21 -23.77
N GLN A 46 -3.61 17.21 -23.97
CA GLN A 46 -4.74 16.95 -23.07
C GLN A 46 -4.28 16.48 -21.68
N LEU A 47 -3.11 15.85 -21.58
CA LEU A 47 -2.62 15.21 -20.37
C LEU A 47 -1.27 15.82 -19.96
N ILE A 48 -1.23 16.37 -18.76
CA ILE A 48 -0.05 16.97 -18.13
C ILE A 48 0.29 16.17 -16.87
N VAL A 49 1.57 15.87 -16.67
CA VAL A 49 2.10 15.21 -15.47
C VAL A 49 3.16 16.11 -14.86
N TYR A 50 3.03 16.37 -13.56
CA TYR A 50 4.02 17.11 -12.79
C TYR A 50 4.91 16.15 -12.04
N ASN A 51 6.20 16.47 -11.98
CA ASN A 51 7.19 15.56 -11.39
C ASN A 51 7.05 15.62 -9.86
N LEU A 52 6.75 14.48 -9.24
CA LEU A 52 6.61 14.36 -7.79
C LEU A 52 7.35 13.11 -7.30
N PRO A 53 8.26 13.22 -6.31
CA PRO A 53 9.00 12.07 -5.81
C PRO A 53 8.07 10.91 -5.37
N GLY A 54 8.43 9.69 -5.77
CA GLY A 54 7.63 8.49 -5.50
C GLY A 54 6.41 8.30 -6.41
N ILE A 55 6.13 9.24 -7.32
CA ILE A 55 5.04 9.15 -8.30
C ILE A 55 5.62 9.01 -9.70
N ASN A 56 5.31 7.91 -10.37
CA ASN A 56 5.75 7.65 -11.74
C ASN A 56 4.54 7.33 -12.62
N VAL A 57 3.96 8.35 -13.24
CA VAL A 57 2.76 8.19 -14.08
C VAL A 57 3.12 7.63 -15.45
N ASN A 58 2.42 6.57 -15.86
CA ASN A 58 2.44 6.08 -17.23
C ASN A 58 1.35 6.76 -18.05
N LYS A 59 1.74 7.74 -18.87
CA LYS A 59 0.80 8.52 -19.69
C LYS A 59 0.03 7.65 -20.70
N THR A 60 0.63 6.60 -21.24
CA THR A 60 0.00 5.72 -22.24
C THR A 60 -1.10 4.84 -21.65
N LEU A 61 -1.00 4.52 -20.36
CA LEU A 61 -2.01 3.72 -19.63
C LEU A 61 -2.97 4.58 -18.80
N SER A 62 -2.83 5.91 -18.89
CA SER A 62 -3.65 6.87 -18.15
C SER A 62 -4.58 7.66 -19.07
N ASP A 63 -5.74 7.98 -18.54
CA ASP A 63 -6.78 8.78 -19.17
C ASP A 63 -7.45 9.67 -18.11
N TRP A 64 -8.66 10.15 -18.39
CA TRP A 64 -9.39 11.02 -17.48
C TRP A 64 -9.94 10.30 -16.24
N GLN A 65 -10.27 9.00 -16.32
CA GLN A 65 -10.79 8.22 -15.19
C GLN A 65 -9.68 7.51 -14.42
N ARG A 66 -8.64 7.06 -15.13
CA ARG A 66 -7.60 6.20 -14.59
C ARG A 66 -6.22 6.85 -14.70
N VAL A 67 -5.53 6.96 -13.57
CA VAL A 67 -4.10 7.28 -13.53
C VAL A 67 -3.29 6.05 -13.16
N TYR A 68 -2.41 5.61 -14.06
CA TYR A 68 -1.57 4.43 -13.83
C TYR A 68 -0.18 4.82 -13.34
N LEU A 69 0.19 4.36 -12.15
CA LEU A 69 1.52 4.50 -11.58
C LEU A 69 2.37 3.25 -11.89
N SER A 70 3.54 3.44 -12.50
CA SER A 70 4.49 2.35 -12.79
C SER A 70 5.52 2.19 -11.68
N ARG A 71 5.79 0.93 -11.29
CA ARG A 71 6.82 0.57 -10.30
C ARG A 71 6.68 1.36 -9.00
N VAL A 72 5.54 1.20 -8.33
CA VAL A 72 5.28 1.86 -7.06
C VAL A 72 6.29 1.43 -6.00
N SER A 73 6.58 2.32 -5.07
CA SER A 73 7.52 2.09 -3.97
C SER A 73 6.90 2.52 -2.64
N LEU A 74 7.62 2.34 -1.54
CA LEU A 74 7.17 2.85 -0.24
C LEU A 74 6.92 4.37 -0.25
N ALA A 75 7.61 5.14 -1.10
CA ALA A 75 7.37 6.57 -1.26
C ALA A 75 6.03 6.88 -1.96
N SER A 76 5.43 5.89 -2.63
CA SER A 76 4.10 6.00 -3.23
C SER A 76 2.98 5.75 -2.19
N THR A 77 3.28 5.32 -0.96
CA THR A 77 2.27 5.14 0.10
C THR A 77 1.72 6.47 0.59
N GLY A 78 0.41 6.65 0.63
CA GLY A 78 -0.24 7.86 1.15
C GLY A 78 -1.57 8.19 0.50
N ASN A 79 -2.08 9.38 0.81
CA ASN A 79 -3.38 9.84 0.35
C ASN A 79 -3.32 10.40 -1.08
N TYR A 80 -4.34 10.10 -1.86
CA TYR A 80 -4.57 10.59 -3.20
C TYR A 80 -5.99 11.16 -3.27
N ARG A 81 -6.13 12.33 -3.89
CA ARG A 81 -7.43 12.97 -4.11
C ARG A 81 -7.61 13.21 -5.60
N CYS A 82 -8.74 12.81 -6.15
CA CYS A 82 -9.17 13.22 -7.48
C CYS A 82 -10.20 14.35 -7.37
N GLU A 83 -10.14 15.29 -8.31
CA GLU A 83 -11.08 16.39 -8.45
C GLU A 83 -11.54 16.42 -9.91
N VAL A 84 -12.85 16.32 -10.12
CA VAL A 84 -13.49 16.34 -11.44
C VAL A 84 -14.36 17.58 -11.52
N SER A 85 -14.13 18.40 -12.54
CA SER A 85 -14.89 19.63 -12.76
C SER A 85 -15.64 19.58 -14.09
N ALA A 86 -16.89 20.04 -14.09
CA ALA A 86 -17.74 20.18 -15.26
C ALA A 86 -17.56 21.54 -15.95
N GLU A 87 -17.95 21.59 -17.22
CA GLU A 87 -18.05 22.84 -17.99
C GLU A 87 -19.24 23.70 -17.55
N GLY A 88 -19.31 24.92 -18.10
CA GLY A 88 -20.50 25.75 -17.95
C GLY A 88 -21.76 25.06 -18.51
N PRO A 89 -22.94 25.29 -17.92
CA PRO A 89 -23.25 26.39 -16.99
C PRO A 89 -23.10 26.08 -15.51
N SER A 90 -22.98 24.81 -15.11
CA SER A 90 -22.94 24.44 -13.69
C SER A 90 -21.60 24.77 -13.03
N PHE A 91 -20.50 24.60 -13.77
CA PHE A 91 -19.14 24.72 -13.25
C PHE A 91 -18.95 23.92 -11.93
N SER A 92 -19.68 22.81 -11.81
CA SER A 92 -19.65 21.94 -10.65
C SER A 92 -18.25 21.32 -10.51
N SER A 93 -17.83 21.06 -9.28
CA SER A 93 -16.60 20.32 -9.00
C SER A 93 -16.84 19.36 -7.85
N VAL A 94 -16.49 18.09 -8.07
CA VAL A 94 -16.60 17.03 -7.07
C VAL A 94 -15.23 16.43 -6.82
N SER A 95 -14.98 15.98 -5.59
CA SER A 95 -13.71 15.36 -5.24
C SER A 95 -13.91 14.12 -4.39
N GLY A 96 -12.98 13.19 -4.52
CA GLY A 96 -12.92 11.95 -3.76
C GLY A 96 -11.48 11.64 -3.38
N SER A 97 -11.30 11.00 -2.23
CA SER A 97 -9.97 10.69 -1.68
C SER A 97 -9.84 9.21 -1.36
N GLY A 98 -8.63 8.67 -1.50
CA GLY A 98 -8.30 7.29 -1.17
C GLY A 98 -6.87 7.15 -0.67
N HIS A 99 -6.65 6.19 0.23
CA HIS A 99 -5.32 5.88 0.76
C HIS A 99 -4.73 4.66 0.04
N MET A 100 -3.53 4.83 -0.54
CA MET A 100 -2.78 3.72 -1.10
C MET A 100 -1.68 3.28 -0.15
N GLU A 101 -1.68 2.00 0.22
CA GLU A 101 -0.59 1.38 0.99
C GLU A 101 0.25 0.48 0.07
N VAL A 102 1.54 0.82 -0.05
CA VAL A 102 2.54 -0.03 -0.72
C VAL A 102 3.28 -0.88 0.31
N VAL A 103 3.26 -2.20 0.10
CA VAL A 103 3.87 -3.18 1.00
C VAL A 103 5.08 -3.85 0.36
N VAL A 104 6.02 -4.26 1.21
CA VAL A 104 7.19 -5.08 0.85
C VAL A 104 7.04 -6.41 1.57
N LEU A 105 6.86 -7.49 0.81
CA LEU A 105 6.77 -8.83 1.37
C LEU A 105 8.18 -9.39 1.68
N PRO A 106 8.32 -10.23 2.73
CA PRO A 106 9.54 -10.96 2.97
C PRO A 106 9.90 -11.83 1.76
N LYS A 107 11.11 -11.67 1.22
CA LYS A 107 11.58 -12.45 0.06
C LYS A 107 11.83 -13.94 0.37
N LYS A 108 11.88 -14.29 1.65
CA LYS A 108 12.18 -15.64 2.13
C LYS A 108 11.21 -15.98 3.28
N LYS A 109 10.93 -17.28 3.41
CA LYS A 109 10.24 -17.81 4.59
C LYS A 109 11.06 -17.51 5.86
N PRO A 110 10.41 -17.31 7.01
CA PRO A 110 11.12 -17.12 8.25
C PRO A 110 11.95 -18.36 8.59
N THR A 111 13.08 -18.13 9.25
CA THR A 111 14.00 -19.20 9.67
C THR A 111 13.93 -19.34 11.18
N ILE A 112 13.78 -20.57 11.65
CA ILE A 112 13.90 -20.91 13.07
C ILE A 112 15.35 -21.28 13.33
N THR A 113 15.96 -20.62 14.31
CA THR A 113 17.34 -20.84 14.76
C THR A 113 17.36 -21.08 16.26
N GLY A 114 18.43 -21.70 16.74
CA GLY A 114 18.50 -22.19 18.12
C GLY A 114 17.85 -23.57 18.25
N GLY A 115 17.42 -23.87 19.46
CA GLY A 115 16.80 -25.13 19.80
C GLY A 115 17.73 -26.35 19.83
N LYS A 116 17.19 -27.48 20.29
CA LYS A 116 17.88 -28.77 20.41
C LYS A 116 17.24 -29.79 19.47
N ASN A 117 18.01 -30.81 19.09
CA ASN A 117 17.52 -31.92 18.25
C ASN A 117 16.42 -32.75 18.92
N SER A 118 16.34 -32.72 20.26
CA SER A 118 15.29 -33.38 21.03
C SER A 118 15.08 -32.67 22.36
N TYR A 119 13.87 -32.80 22.90
CA TYR A 119 13.44 -32.26 24.17
C TYR A 119 12.69 -33.33 24.95
N LYS A 120 12.86 -33.35 26.27
CA LYS A 120 12.04 -34.13 27.20
C LYS A 120 10.92 -33.25 27.74
N ALA A 121 9.82 -33.87 28.19
CA ALA A 121 8.81 -33.16 28.98
C ALA A 121 9.46 -32.45 30.18
N GLY A 122 9.19 -31.16 30.33
CA GLY A 122 9.75 -30.23 31.28
C GLY A 122 10.87 -29.36 30.70
N ASP A 123 11.47 -29.74 29.57
CA ASP A 123 12.60 -29.02 28.99
C ASP A 123 12.18 -27.69 28.39
N LEU A 124 13.13 -26.75 28.38
CA LEU A 124 12.94 -25.39 27.93
C LEU A 124 13.32 -25.24 26.46
N VAL A 125 12.35 -24.91 25.61
CA VAL A 125 12.56 -24.63 24.20
C VAL A 125 12.94 -23.16 24.02
N ASP A 126 14.22 -22.90 23.77
CA ASP A 126 14.72 -21.59 23.39
C ASP A 126 15.02 -21.58 21.88
N VAL A 127 14.16 -20.91 21.13
CA VAL A 127 14.20 -20.81 19.68
C VAL A 127 13.86 -19.40 19.24
N ASN A 128 14.50 -18.95 18.17
CA ASN A 128 14.25 -17.66 17.56
C ASN A 128 13.72 -17.85 16.13
N CYS A 129 12.62 -17.18 15.81
CA CYS A 129 12.04 -17.14 14.47
C CYS A 129 12.31 -15.77 13.86
N THR A 130 13.18 -15.72 12.86
CA THR A 130 13.56 -14.48 12.18
C THR A 130 12.93 -14.43 10.79
N SER A 131 12.19 -13.36 10.48
CA SER A 131 11.68 -13.11 9.13
C SER A 131 12.66 -12.27 8.31
N ALA A 132 12.57 -12.38 6.98
CA ALA A 132 13.25 -11.43 6.09
C ALA A 132 12.60 -10.04 6.17
N ALA A 133 13.35 -9.00 5.82
CA ALA A 133 12.89 -7.62 5.82
C ALA A 133 11.57 -7.45 5.06
N SER A 134 10.63 -6.73 5.67
CA SER A 134 9.29 -6.48 5.16
C SER A 134 8.73 -5.16 5.68
N LYS A 135 7.75 -4.62 4.96
CA LYS A 135 6.99 -3.44 5.36
C LYS A 135 5.51 -3.69 5.02
N PRO A 136 4.57 -3.66 5.99
CA PRO A 136 4.81 -3.55 7.44
C PRO A 136 5.62 -4.74 7.99
N ALA A 137 6.04 -4.65 9.25
CA ALA A 137 6.77 -5.73 9.91
C ALA A 137 5.95 -7.03 9.86
N ALA A 138 6.61 -8.14 9.55
CA ALA A 138 5.96 -9.44 9.44
C ALA A 138 5.27 -9.85 10.76
N ASN A 139 4.06 -10.38 10.65
CA ASN A 139 3.33 -10.96 11.78
C ASN A 139 3.78 -12.41 11.98
N ILE A 140 4.64 -12.65 12.97
CA ILE A 140 5.18 -13.97 13.30
C ILE A 140 4.34 -14.58 14.43
N ARG A 141 3.94 -15.84 14.27
CA ARG A 141 3.19 -16.61 15.27
C ARG A 141 3.84 -17.98 15.46
N TRP A 142 3.83 -18.47 16.70
CA TRP A 142 4.36 -19.78 17.05
C TRP A 142 3.24 -20.81 17.23
N TYR A 143 3.52 -22.02 16.76
CA TYR A 143 2.67 -23.20 16.91
C TYR A 143 3.54 -24.38 17.34
N ILE A 144 3.09 -25.15 18.33
CA ILE A 144 3.70 -26.42 18.74
C ILE A 144 2.60 -27.47 18.66
N ASN A 145 2.79 -28.52 17.85
CA ASN A 145 1.77 -29.55 17.60
C ASN A 145 0.40 -28.94 17.25
N ASP A 146 0.39 -27.99 16.31
CA ASP A 146 -0.78 -27.25 15.83
C ASP A 146 -1.48 -26.35 16.86
N GLU A 147 -0.98 -26.28 18.09
CA GLU A 147 -1.51 -25.41 19.12
C GLU A 147 -0.78 -24.05 19.12
N ARG A 148 -1.55 -22.97 18.97
CA ARG A 148 -1.00 -21.61 18.97
C ARG A 148 -0.44 -21.26 20.34
N LYS A 149 0.81 -20.82 20.39
CA LYS A 149 1.44 -20.30 21.62
C LYS A 149 1.53 -18.78 21.56
N VAL A 150 1.11 -18.12 22.63
CA VAL A 150 1.18 -16.65 22.78
C VAL A 150 2.55 -16.30 23.34
N CYS A 151 3.29 -15.43 22.65
CA CYS A 151 4.53 -14.88 23.18
C CYS A 151 4.22 -13.64 24.03
N ASP A 152 4.61 -13.66 25.30
CA ASP A 152 4.61 -12.45 26.13
C ASP A 152 5.80 -11.54 25.73
N VAL A 153 5.52 -10.25 25.62
CA VAL A 153 6.23 -9.33 24.72
C VAL A 153 7.60 -8.84 25.24
N TYR A 154 8.01 -9.15 26.48
CA TYR A 154 9.35 -8.79 26.97
C TYR A 154 9.82 -9.76 28.06
N ALA A 155 10.34 -10.91 27.70
CA ALA A 155 11.33 -11.62 28.50
C ALA A 155 11.95 -12.74 27.66
N PHE A 156 13.19 -13.07 27.91
CA PHE A 156 13.76 -14.35 27.51
C PHE A 156 12.85 -15.46 28.07
N TYR A 157 12.14 -16.20 27.22
CA TYR A 157 11.22 -17.25 27.67
C TYR A 157 11.79 -18.66 27.52
N ILE A 158 11.40 -19.42 28.52
CA ILE A 158 11.82 -20.72 28.98
C ILE A 158 10.56 -21.58 28.73
N LEU A 159 10.47 -22.25 27.56
CA LEU A 159 9.26 -23.01 27.17
C LEU A 159 9.30 -24.46 27.67
N ARG A 160 8.60 -24.81 28.75
CA ARG A 160 8.52 -26.21 29.23
C ARG A 160 7.75 -27.10 28.23
N VAL A 161 8.31 -28.25 27.87
CA VAL A 161 7.61 -29.29 27.10
C VAL A 161 6.60 -30.00 28.01
N ASP A 162 5.34 -30.14 27.62
CA ASP A 162 4.39 -30.94 28.40
C ASP A 162 4.36 -32.40 27.92
N SER A 163 4.17 -33.34 28.84
CA SER A 163 3.94 -34.75 28.52
C SER A 163 2.47 -34.97 28.17
N THR A 164 2.22 -35.71 27.08
CA THR A 164 0.91 -36.31 26.77
C THR A 164 0.44 -37.24 27.87
#